data_AF-A0A4Y2F126-F1
#
_entry.id   AF-A0A4Y2F126-F1
#
_cell.length_a   1.000
_cell.length_b   1.000
_cell.length_c   1.000
_cell.angle_alpha   90.00
_cell.angle_beta   90.00
_cell.angle_gamma   90.00
#
_symmetry.space_group_name_H-M   'P 1'
#
loop_
_entity.id
_entity.type
_entity.pdbx_description
1 polymer ?
#
loop_
_entity_poly.entity_id
_entity_poly.type
_entity_poly.pdbx_seq_one_letter_code
_entity_poly.pdbx_strand_id
1 'polypeptide(L)'
;MPSHVGIVCNEKADKAAKLAGAHTNSTTPLTDLKKYTKVLLYSKWQKQWSIETENKLRAIKPSVQPWPSQTNRKADTLLTKLRVGHIRYTHWHLLVG
;
A
#
# COMPACT_ATOMS: atom_id res chain seq x y z
N MET A 1 41.08 -3.62 -1.59
CA MET A 1 41.77 -4.32 -0.49
C MET A 1 42.15 -5.71 -0.98
N PRO A 2 43.41 -6.17 -0.82
CA PRO A 2 43.86 -7.44 -1.40
C PRO A 2 43.27 -8.64 -0.65
N SER A 3 42.96 -9.69 -1.42
CA SER A 3 42.51 -11.01 -0.99
C SER A 3 43.52 -11.65 -0.04
N HIS A 4 43.17 -11.81 1.25
CA HIS A 4 43.95 -12.61 2.20
C HIS A 4 43.14 -13.84 2.59
N VAL A 5 43.49 -14.97 1.99
CA VAL A 5 42.97 -16.30 2.35
C VAL A 5 43.44 -16.63 3.77
N GLY A 6 42.56 -17.22 4.61
CA GLY A 6 42.91 -17.76 5.93
C GLY A 6 42.46 -16.96 7.16
N ILE A 7 41.70 -15.86 7.00
CA ILE A 7 41.09 -15.20 8.17
C ILE A 7 39.81 -15.96 8.54
N VAL A 8 39.91 -16.80 9.58
CA VAL A 8 38.82 -17.64 10.10
C VAL A 8 37.51 -16.87 10.33
N CYS A 9 37.60 -15.59 10.74
CA CYS A 9 36.41 -14.75 10.92
C CYS A 9 35.71 -14.37 9.61
N ASN A 10 36.46 -14.15 8.52
CA ASN A 10 35.87 -13.91 7.20
C ASN A 10 35.24 -15.17 6.63
N GLU A 11 35.85 -16.33 6.85
CA GLU A 11 35.28 -17.61 6.41
C GLU A 11 33.97 -17.92 7.15
N LYS A 12 33.91 -17.63 8.45
CA LYS A 12 32.66 -17.73 9.23
C LYS A 12 31.59 -16.77 8.74
N ALA A 13 31.96 -15.52 8.45
CA ALA A 13 31.04 -14.52 7.90
C ALA A 13 30.53 -14.92 6.50
N ASP A 14 31.41 -15.41 5.62
CA ASP A 14 31.06 -15.85 4.27
C ASP A 14 30.19 -17.11 4.30
N LYS A 15 30.46 -18.04 5.22
CA LYS A 15 29.63 -19.23 5.46
C LYS A 15 28.24 -18.84 5.99
N ALA A 16 28.16 -17.87 6.91
CA ALA A 16 26.89 -17.34 7.39
C ALA A 16 26.10 -16.64 6.27
N ALA A 17 26.76 -15.85 5.43
CA ALA A 17 26.15 -15.19 4.27
C ALA A 17 25.61 -16.20 3.24
N LYS A 18 26.39 -17.26 2.94
CA LYS A 18 25.96 -18.37 2.08
C LYS A 18 24.76 -19.13 2.64
N LEU A 19 24.73 -19.37 3.95
CA LEU A 19 23.59 -20.03 4.62
C LEU A 19 22.35 -19.14 4.66
N ALA A 20 22.50 -17.82 4.84
CA ALA A 20 21.40 -16.87 4.82
C ALA A 20 20.81 -16.66 3.42
N GLY A 21 21.63 -16.84 2.37
CA GLY A 21 21.19 -16.80 0.98
C GLY A 21 20.48 -18.07 0.49
N ALA A 22 20.43 -19.13 1.30
CA ALA A 22 19.71 -20.34 0.97
C ALA A 22 18.22 -20.02 0.84
N HIS A 23 17.73 -19.96 -0.39
CA HIS A 23 16.31 -19.78 -0.69
C HIS A 23 15.53 -20.86 0.05
N THR A 24 14.68 -20.46 0.98
CA THR A 24 13.69 -21.35 1.54
C THR A 24 12.72 -21.64 0.40
N ASN A 25 12.79 -22.86 -0.14
CA ASN A 25 11.82 -23.38 -1.09
C ASN A 25 10.49 -23.54 -0.33
N SER A 26 9.79 -22.41 -0.15
CA SER A 26 8.45 -22.38 0.40
C SER A 26 7.55 -23.16 -0.56
N THR A 27 7.03 -24.29 -0.10
CA THR A 27 6.06 -25.12 -0.83
C THR A 27 4.82 -24.31 -1.25
N THR A 28 4.46 -23.29 -0.47
CA THR A 28 3.40 -22.35 -0.84
C THR A 28 3.96 -21.28 -1.78
N PRO A 29 3.37 -21.09 -2.97
CA PRO A 29 3.76 -20.01 -3.85
C PRO A 29 3.70 -18.67 -3.11
N LEU A 30 4.82 -17.92 -3.11
CA LEU A 30 4.90 -16.60 -2.49
C LEU A 30 3.81 -15.65 -2.99
N THR A 31 3.32 -15.86 -4.21
CA THR A 31 2.18 -15.15 -4.82
C THR A 31 0.89 -15.33 -4.04
N ASP A 32 0.61 -16.53 -3.56
CA ASP A 32 -0.62 -16.86 -2.87
C ASP A 32 -0.64 -16.26 -1.46
N LEU A 33 0.50 -16.33 -0.76
CA LEU A 33 0.69 -15.64 0.51
C LEU A 33 0.53 -14.13 0.36
N LYS A 34 1.13 -13.53 -0.67
CA LYS A 34 0.96 -12.09 -0.96
C LYS A 34 -0.51 -11.74 -1.22
N LYS A 35 -1.23 -12.56 -1.98
CA LYS A 35 -2.65 -12.36 -2.29
C LYS A 35 -3.50 -12.46 -1.01
N TYR A 36 -3.26 -13.50 -0.20
CA TYR A 36 -3.97 -13.71 1.06
C TYR A 36 -3.76 -12.56 2.04
N THR A 37 -2.52 -12.11 2.22
CA THR A 37 -2.20 -10.95 3.08
C THR A 37 -2.92 -9.69 2.61
N LYS A 38 -2.98 -9.43 1.30
CA LYS A 38 -3.75 -8.30 0.75
C LYS A 38 -5.24 -8.40 1.06
N VAL A 39 -5.83 -9.59 0.87
CA VAL A 39 -7.25 -9.82 1.16
C VAL A 39 -7.56 -9.57 2.64
N LEU A 40 -6.73 -10.10 3.54
CA LEU A 40 -6.88 -9.87 4.98
C LEU A 40 -6.77 -8.40 5.35
N LEU A 41 -5.78 -7.69 4.79
CA LEU A 41 -5.58 -6.25 5.03
C LEU A 41 -6.82 -5.45 4.60
N TYR A 42 -7.31 -5.66 3.37
CA TYR A 42 -8.48 -4.96 2.86
C TYR A 42 -9.76 -5.31 3.61
N SER A 43 -9.93 -6.57 4.05
CA SER A 43 -11.08 -6.97 4.85
C SER A 43 -11.10 -6.26 6.20
N LYS A 44 -9.96 -6.20 6.91
CA LYS A 44 -9.85 -5.47 8.18
C LYS A 44 -10.10 -3.97 7.99
N TRP A 45 -9.51 -3.38 6.95
CA TRP A 45 -9.70 -1.96 6.65
C TRP A 45 -11.16 -1.66 6.28
N GLN A 46 -11.79 -2.50 5.45
CA GLN A 46 -13.21 -2.36 5.11
C GLN A 46 -14.09 -2.43 6.35
N LYS A 47 -13.81 -3.35 7.28
CA LYS A 47 -14.56 -3.46 8.55
C LYS A 47 -14.48 -2.16 9.35
N GLN A 48 -13.29 -1.58 9.48
CA GLN A 48 -13.11 -0.29 10.16
C GLN A 48 -13.83 0.84 9.43
N TRP A 49 -13.69 0.90 8.10
CA TRP A 49 -14.36 1.90 7.27
C TRP A 49 -15.88 1.85 7.37
N SER A 50 -16.44 0.65 7.45
CA SER A 50 -17.89 0.45 7.59
C SER A 50 -18.43 0.89 8.96
N ILE A 51 -17.58 0.96 10.00
CA ILE A 51 -17.98 1.42 11.34
C ILE A 51 -18.03 2.94 11.41
N GLU A 52 -17.17 3.65 10.67
CA GLU A 52 -17.07 5.11 10.68
C GLU A 52 -18.34 5.77 10.08
N THR A 53 -19.30 6.19 10.90
CA THR A 53 -20.60 6.74 10.44
C THR A 53 -20.57 8.23 10.16
N GLU A 54 -19.68 8.97 10.81
CA GLU A 54 -19.65 10.44 10.76
C GLU A 54 -18.87 11.00 9.56
N ASN A 55 -18.27 10.11 8.75
CA ASN A 55 -17.50 10.51 7.60
C ASN A 55 -18.39 10.70 6.36
N LYS A 56 -18.55 11.95 5.92
CA LYS A 56 -19.27 12.34 4.68
C LYS A 56 -18.77 11.60 3.44
N LEU A 57 -17.48 11.25 3.38
CA LEU A 57 -16.88 10.50 2.27
C LEU A 57 -17.46 9.08 2.16
N ARG A 58 -17.93 8.49 3.27
CA ARG A 58 -18.49 7.12 3.25
C ARG A 58 -19.74 7.03 2.39
N ALA A 59 -20.59 8.05 2.39
CA ALA A 59 -21.82 8.08 1.59
C ALA A 59 -21.54 7.89 0.08
N ILE A 60 -20.40 8.39 -0.40
CA ILE A 60 -20.02 8.30 -1.81
C ILE A 60 -18.93 7.24 -2.09
N LYS A 61 -18.30 6.71 -1.04
CA LYS A 61 -17.23 5.70 -1.12
C LYS A 61 -17.46 4.60 -0.09
N PRO A 62 -18.37 3.65 -0.33
CA PRO A 62 -18.66 2.59 0.62
C PRO A 62 -17.51 1.55 0.72
N SER A 63 -16.72 1.40 -0.35
CA SER A 63 -15.61 0.45 -0.38
C SER A 63 -14.25 1.12 -0.20
N VAL A 64 -13.32 0.49 0.53
CA VAL A 64 -11.92 0.93 0.64
C VAL A 64 -11.11 0.73 -0.63
N GLN A 65 -11.64 0.02 -1.63
CA GLN A 65 -10.96 -0.18 -2.90
C GLN A 65 -10.63 1.16 -3.59
N PRO A 66 -9.52 1.22 -4.36
CA PRO A 66 -9.20 2.39 -5.16
C PRO A 66 -10.32 2.69 -6.15
N TRP A 67 -10.57 3.99 -6.40
CA TRP A 67 -11.41 4.34 -7.53
C TRP A 67 -10.69 4.04 -8.85
N PRO A 68 -11.43 3.75 -9.92
CA PRO A 68 -10.84 3.65 -11.25
C PRO A 68 -10.12 4.94 -11.61
N SER A 69 -8.84 4.84 -11.94
CA SER A 69 -8.04 5.96 -12.45
C SER A 69 -8.47 6.32 -13.86
N GLN A 70 -8.48 7.61 -14.16
CA GLN A 70 -8.65 8.11 -15.51
C GLN A 70 -7.32 8.08 -16.27
N THR A 71 -7.38 8.04 -17.60
CA THR A 71 -6.19 8.12 -18.46
C THR A 71 -5.51 9.49 -18.40
N ASN A 72 -6.25 10.54 -18.01
CA ASN A 72 -5.76 11.91 -17.91
C ASN A 72 -5.75 12.39 -16.46
N ARG A 73 -4.57 12.82 -15.99
CA ARG A 73 -4.35 13.41 -14.66
C ARG A 73 -5.30 14.57 -14.34
N LYS A 74 -5.61 15.42 -15.33
CA LYS A 74 -6.54 16.57 -15.13
C LYS A 74 -7.94 16.06 -14.79
N ALA A 75 -8.41 15.02 -15.45
CA ALA A 75 -9.72 14.41 -15.20
C ALA A 75 -9.78 13.77 -13.81
N ASP A 76 -8.75 13.01 -13.42
CA ASP A 76 -8.64 12.45 -12.06
C ASP A 76 -8.66 13.53 -10.97
N THR A 77 -7.94 14.63 -11.20
CA THR A 77 -7.88 15.75 -10.26
C THR A 77 -9.25 16.41 -10.10
N LEU A 78 -9.94 16.68 -11.22
CA LEU A 78 -11.29 17.25 -11.21
C LEU A 78 -12.27 16.33 -10.49
N LEU A 79 -12.25 15.03 -10.80
CA LEU A 79 -13.14 14.04 -10.20
C LEU A 79 -12.91 13.88 -8.70
N THR A 80 -11.65 13.92 -8.25
CA THR A 80 -11.30 13.88 -6.83
C THR A 80 -11.82 15.11 -6.10
N LYS A 81 -11.65 16.32 -6.67
CA LYS A 81 -12.20 17.56 -6.10
C LYS A 81 -13.71 17.53 -6.00
N LEU A 82 -14.39 17.04 -7.04
CA LEU A 82 -15.84 16.87 -7.07
C LEU A 82 -16.33 15.94 -5.95
N ARG A 83 -15.69 14.78 -5.81
CA ARG A 83 -16.05 13.77 -4.80
C ARG A 83 -15.88 14.29 -3.37
N VAL A 84 -14.77 14.97 -3.06
CA VAL A 84 -14.55 15.53 -1.72
C VAL A 84 -15.40 16.78 -1.46
N GLY A 85 -16.07 17.32 -2.49
CA GLY A 85 -16.87 18.54 -2.36
C GLY A 85 -16.00 19.81 -2.36
N HIS A 86 -14.75 19.74 -2.82
CA HIS A 86 -13.89 20.91 -3.02
C HIS A 86 -14.23 21.65 -4.34
N ILE A 87 -15.52 21.86 -4.58
CA ILE A 87 -16.00 22.74 -5.64
C ILE A 87 -16.44 24.07 -5.04
N ARG A 88 -16.30 25.13 -5.83
CA ARG A 88 -16.59 26.51 -5.40
C ARG A 88 -17.97 26.65 -4.76
N TYR A 89 -18.97 25.89 -5.22
CA TYR A 89 -20.34 25.97 -4.71
C TYR A 89 -20.50 25.47 -3.26
N THR A 90 -19.82 24.39 -2.88
CA THR A 90 -19.96 23.76 -1.55
C THR A 90 -18.94 24.28 -0.53
N HIS A 91 -17.81 24.81 -0.98
CA HIS A 91 -16.72 25.32 -0.13
C HIS A 91 -16.45 26.82 -0.32
N TRP A 92 -17.38 27.57 -0.94
CA TRP A 92 -17.27 29.03 -1.14
C TRP A 92 -16.84 29.77 0.13
N HIS A 93 -17.48 29.44 1.25
CA HIS A 93 -17.23 30.04 2.58
C HIS A 93 -15.83 29.78 3.16
N LEU A 94 -15.06 28.83 2.60
CA LEU A 94 -13.66 28.57 2.96
C LEU A 94 -12.67 29.11 1.93
N LEU A 95 -13.14 29.44 0.72
CA LEU A 95 -12.32 29.91 -0.40
C LEU A 95 -12.37 31.43 -0.58
N VAL A 96 -13.39 32.07 -0.02
CA VAL A 96 -13.52 33.53 0.05
C VAL A 96 -13.48 33.89 1.53
N GLY A 97 -12.30 34.33 1.98
CA GLY A 97 -12.15 35.08 3.22
C GLY A 97 -12.52 36.53 3.00
#